data_AF-A0A847BSV8-F1
#
_entry.id   AF-A0A847BSV8-F1
#
_cell.length_a   1.000
_cell.length_b   1.000
_cell.length_c   1.000
_cell.angle_alpha   90.00
_cell.angle_beta   90.00
_cell.angle_gamma   90.00
#
_symmetry.space_group_name_H-M   'P 1'
#
loop_
_entity.id
_entity.type
_entity.pdbx_description
1 polymer ?
#
loop_
_entity_poly.entity_id
_entity_poly.type
_entity_poly.pdbx_seq_one_letter_code
_entity_poly.pdbx_strand_id
1 'polypeptide(L)'
;MRTLFITFSIALASLVGLTGCANSVPSAPTSSKPLQGEMKQLGKMAPHITGITLTLSSNNLNINFPKLQNSTGENFASTPCQSTFTYLGSSENSFLGTTTHVYEGTFKANNNCALFTEQPSTTFNVPGQTQYGILESSQNGWLFSLAKDRAGQAVIAKGEVR
;
A
#
# COMPACT_ATOMS: atom_id res chain seq x y z
N MET A 1 35.69 -43.82 41.31
CA MET A 1 36.40 -42.65 40.73
C MET A 1 35.47 -41.46 40.81
N ARG A 2 35.94 -40.36 41.40
CA ARG A 2 35.21 -39.10 41.61
C ARG A 2 35.13 -38.35 40.28
N THR A 3 33.94 -37.90 39.89
CA THR A 3 33.83 -36.78 38.95
C THR A 3 32.84 -35.76 39.52
N LEU A 4 33.39 -34.57 39.70
CA LEU A 4 32.86 -33.40 40.38
C LEU A 4 31.78 -32.74 39.50
N PHE A 5 30.59 -32.49 40.04
CA PHE A 5 29.62 -31.58 39.41
C PHE A 5 30.05 -30.15 39.72
N ILE A 6 30.56 -29.43 38.72
CA ILE A 6 30.83 -28.00 38.83
C ILE A 6 29.64 -27.26 38.22
N THR A 7 28.78 -26.74 39.09
CA THR A 7 27.82 -25.70 38.78
C THR A 7 28.55 -24.39 38.49
N PHE A 8 28.46 -23.87 37.27
CA PHE A 8 28.80 -22.49 36.97
C PHE A 8 27.51 -21.69 36.75
N SER A 9 27.15 -20.94 37.79
CA SER A 9 26.24 -19.80 37.71
C SER A 9 26.82 -18.78 36.73
N ILE A 10 26.12 -18.51 35.63
CA ILE A 10 26.40 -17.31 34.82
C ILE A 10 25.37 -16.26 35.21
N ALA A 11 25.94 -15.17 35.69
CA ALA A 11 25.28 -14.05 36.31
C ALA A 11 24.38 -13.29 35.34
N LEU A 12 23.31 -12.80 35.95
CA LEU A 12 22.53 -11.61 35.60
C LEU A 12 23.37 -10.55 34.86
N ALA A 13 23.17 -10.43 33.55
CA ALA A 13 23.63 -9.29 32.78
C ALA A 13 22.44 -8.39 32.49
N SER A 14 22.28 -7.40 33.36
CA SER A 14 21.94 -6.03 33.02
C SER A 14 20.66 -5.81 32.20
N LEU A 15 19.57 -5.49 32.90
CA LEU A 15 18.56 -4.55 32.40
C LEU A 15 19.29 -3.25 32.02
N VAL A 16 19.70 -3.14 30.76
CA VAL A 16 19.97 -1.83 30.16
C VAL A 16 18.60 -1.22 29.91
N GLY A 17 18.31 -0.14 30.63
CA GLY A 17 17.06 0.58 30.55
C GLY A 17 16.71 0.92 29.11
N LEU A 18 15.60 0.35 28.63
CA LEU A 18 14.85 0.88 27.51
C LEU A 18 14.15 2.15 28.00
N THR A 19 14.93 3.22 28.17
CA THR A 19 14.39 4.57 28.27
C THR A 19 13.70 4.88 26.95
N GLY A 20 12.38 4.77 26.95
CA GLY A 20 11.47 5.58 26.16
C GLY A 20 11.89 5.91 24.73
N CYS A 21 12.03 4.90 23.86
CA CYS A 21 11.60 5.12 22.50
C CYS A 21 10.08 5.03 22.54
N ALA A 22 9.41 6.18 22.68
CA ALA A 22 8.05 6.27 22.19
C ALA A 22 8.11 5.75 20.76
N ASN A 23 7.53 4.57 20.51
CA ASN A 23 7.30 4.08 19.15
C ASN A 23 6.31 5.08 18.53
N SER A 24 6.81 6.24 18.11
CA SER A 24 6.09 7.15 17.26
C SER A 24 5.87 6.37 15.99
N VAL A 25 4.66 5.87 15.80
CA VAL A 25 4.20 5.39 14.50
C VAL A 25 4.60 6.49 13.53
N PRO A 26 5.49 6.23 12.54
CA PRO A 26 6.03 7.31 11.73
C PRO A 26 4.85 7.99 11.05
N SER A 27 4.80 9.31 11.12
CA SER A 27 3.69 10.10 10.59
C SER A 27 3.45 9.78 9.12
N ALA A 28 2.18 9.74 8.72
CA ALA A 28 1.82 9.60 7.32
C ALA A 28 2.50 10.68 6.47
N PRO A 29 3.00 10.34 5.26
CA PRO A 29 3.61 11.30 4.37
C PRO A 29 2.57 12.32 3.90
N THR A 30 3.01 13.55 3.72
CA THR A 30 2.21 14.62 3.12
C THR A 30 2.86 15.12 1.85
N SER A 31 2.04 15.57 0.91
CA SER A 31 2.51 16.25 -0.30
C SER A 31 1.69 17.50 -0.50
N SER A 32 2.35 18.61 -0.83
CA SER A 32 1.69 19.89 -1.15
C SER A 32 0.91 19.83 -2.47
N LYS A 33 1.15 18.82 -3.30
CA LYS A 33 0.47 18.61 -4.58
C LYS A 33 -0.01 17.15 -4.71
N PRO A 34 -1.13 16.89 -5.42
CA PRO A 34 -1.52 15.53 -5.74
C PRO A 34 -0.43 14.83 -6.56
N LEU A 35 -0.11 13.59 -6.21
CA LEU A 35 0.78 12.74 -7.00
C LEU A 35 0.00 12.14 -8.17
N GLN A 36 0.57 12.17 -9.36
CA GLN A 36 -0.11 11.70 -10.57
C GLN A 36 0.76 10.72 -11.34
N GLY A 37 0.12 9.79 -12.05
CA GLY A 37 0.83 8.80 -12.84
C GLY A 37 -0.09 7.89 -13.61
N GLU A 38 0.47 6.80 -14.12
CA GLU A 38 -0.27 5.72 -14.78
C GLU A 38 -0.12 4.42 -13.99
N MET A 39 -1.24 3.72 -13.83
CA MET A 39 -1.30 2.42 -13.18
C MET A 39 -1.52 1.33 -14.21
N LYS A 40 -0.69 0.29 -14.14
CA LYS A 40 -0.86 -0.94 -14.89
C LYS A 40 -1.53 -1.98 -14.00
N GLN A 41 -2.66 -2.51 -14.46
CA GLN A 41 -3.34 -3.63 -13.80
C GLN A 41 -2.53 -4.92 -14.00
N LEU A 42 -2.44 -5.72 -12.93
CA LEU A 42 -1.67 -6.95 -12.84
C LEU A 42 -2.63 -8.11 -12.52
N GLY A 43 -2.69 -9.10 -13.40
CA GLY A 43 -3.45 -10.33 -13.20
C GLY A 43 -4.19 -10.80 -14.46
N LYS A 44 -5.24 -11.61 -14.29
CA LYS A 44 -5.84 -12.42 -15.38
C LYS A 44 -6.60 -11.62 -16.43
N MET A 45 -6.89 -10.34 -16.15
CA MET A 45 -7.62 -9.44 -17.05
C MET A 45 -6.72 -8.34 -17.67
N ALA A 46 -5.39 -8.47 -17.61
CA ALA A 46 -4.45 -7.46 -18.12
C ALA A 46 -4.44 -7.35 -19.68
N PRO A 47 -4.14 -6.16 -20.27
CA PRO A 47 -3.56 -4.97 -19.64
C PRO A 47 -4.42 -3.71 -19.83
N HIS A 48 -5.22 -3.35 -18.82
CA HIS A 48 -5.77 -2.00 -18.72
C HIS A 48 -4.73 -1.06 -18.11
N ILE A 49 -4.64 0.15 -18.67
CA ILE A 49 -3.84 1.25 -18.15
C ILE A 49 -4.80 2.36 -17.76
N THR A 50 -4.63 2.91 -16.57
CA THR A 50 -5.45 4.03 -16.08
C THR A 50 -4.55 5.11 -15.52
N GLY A 51 -4.91 6.37 -15.77
CA GLY A 51 -4.37 7.46 -14.99
C GLY A 51 -4.76 7.29 -13.51
N ILE A 52 -3.91 7.76 -12.61
CA ILE A 52 -4.19 7.83 -11.18
C ILE A 52 -3.84 9.21 -10.65
N THR A 53 -4.61 9.67 -9.65
CA THR A 53 -4.29 10.82 -8.82
C THR A 53 -4.39 10.40 -7.36
N LEU A 54 -3.34 10.69 -6.59
CA LEU A 54 -3.23 10.42 -5.16
C LEU A 54 -3.13 11.75 -4.41
N THR A 55 -4.02 11.96 -3.45
CA THR A 55 -3.95 13.13 -2.56
C THR A 55 -3.67 12.66 -1.14
N LEU A 56 -2.49 13.00 -0.65
CA LEU A 56 -2.03 12.72 0.71
C LEU A 56 -2.50 13.84 1.65
N SER A 57 -3.32 13.52 2.65
CA SER A 57 -3.84 14.49 3.62
C SER A 57 -3.85 13.91 5.02
N SER A 58 -2.87 14.29 5.85
CA SER A 58 -2.68 13.75 7.21
C SER A 58 -2.69 12.21 7.17
N ASN A 59 -3.67 11.56 7.78
CA ASN A 59 -3.78 10.10 7.82
C ASN A 59 -4.57 9.50 6.64
N ASN A 60 -4.93 10.29 5.64
CA ASN A 60 -5.75 9.83 4.53
C ASN A 60 -4.96 9.84 3.22
N LEU A 61 -5.16 8.79 2.44
CA LEU A 61 -4.79 8.71 1.03
C LEU A 61 -6.08 8.68 0.21
N ASN A 62 -6.33 9.75 -0.54
CA ASN A 62 -7.44 9.77 -1.49
C ASN A 62 -6.94 9.27 -2.85
N ILE A 63 -7.55 8.20 -3.34
CA ILE A 63 -7.24 7.59 -4.62
C ILE A 63 -8.34 7.97 -5.61
N ASN A 64 -7.95 8.48 -6.77
CA ASN A 64 -8.84 8.82 -7.86
C ASN A 64 -8.33 8.23 -9.18
N PHE A 65 -9.16 7.41 -9.83
CA PHE A 65 -8.98 6.94 -11.19
C PHE A 65 -9.97 7.68 -12.10
N PRO A 66 -9.54 8.71 -12.84
CA PRO A 66 -10.44 9.56 -13.61
C PRO A 66 -11.07 8.84 -14.81
N LYS A 67 -10.37 7.88 -15.42
CA LYS A 67 -10.82 7.13 -16.59
C LYS A 67 -10.11 5.78 -16.66
N LEU A 68 -10.84 4.72 -17.02
CA LEU A 68 -10.24 3.40 -17.30
C LEU A 68 -10.18 3.15 -18.81
N GLN A 69 -8.99 2.86 -19.32
CA GLN A 69 -8.76 2.56 -20.73
C GLN A 69 -8.24 1.12 -20.89
N ASN A 70 -8.60 0.42 -21.97
CA ASN A 70 -7.85 -0.79 -22.37
C ASN A 70 -6.50 -0.43 -22.97
N SER A 71 -5.76 -1.47 -23.31
CA SER A 71 -4.51 -1.41 -24.05
C SER A 71 -4.60 -0.71 -25.42
N THR A 72 -5.79 -0.52 -25.99
CA THR A 72 -6.00 0.20 -27.26
C THR A 72 -6.45 1.65 -27.06
N GLY A 73 -6.61 2.11 -25.81
CA GLY A 73 -7.02 3.47 -25.47
C GLY A 73 -8.53 3.71 -25.45
N GLU A 74 -9.34 2.68 -25.68
CA GLU A 74 -10.80 2.76 -25.61
C GLU A 74 -11.27 2.90 -24.15
N ASN A 75 -12.18 3.84 -23.90
CA ASN A 75 -12.72 4.09 -22.57
C ASN A 75 -13.78 3.03 -22.21
N PHE A 76 -13.62 2.37 -21.05
CA PHE A 76 -14.58 1.36 -20.57
C PHE A 76 -15.74 1.94 -19.78
N ALA A 77 -15.53 3.07 -19.09
CA ALA A 77 -16.60 3.83 -18.49
C ALA A 77 -16.19 5.28 -18.22
N SER A 78 -17.18 6.16 -18.12
CA SER A 78 -17.02 7.61 -17.95
C SER A 78 -17.04 8.09 -16.50
N THR A 79 -17.29 7.23 -15.51
CA THR A 79 -17.44 7.63 -14.10
C THR A 79 -16.17 7.36 -13.28
N PRO A 80 -15.55 8.36 -12.64
CA PRO A 80 -14.30 8.15 -11.90
C PRO A 80 -14.46 7.15 -10.74
N CYS A 81 -13.46 6.30 -10.52
CA CYS A 81 -13.37 5.46 -9.33
C CYS A 81 -12.60 6.21 -8.23
N GLN A 82 -13.25 6.45 -7.09
CA GLN A 82 -12.70 7.26 -6.00
C GLN A 82 -12.85 6.54 -4.66
N SER A 83 -11.83 6.62 -3.82
CA SER A 83 -11.88 6.13 -2.45
C SER A 83 -10.87 6.85 -1.55
N THR A 84 -11.15 6.82 -0.26
CA THR A 84 -10.28 7.32 0.80
C THR A 84 -9.79 6.13 1.62
N PHE A 85 -8.48 6.05 1.79
CA PHE A 85 -7.80 5.02 2.58
C PHE A 85 -7.18 5.68 3.82
N THR A 86 -7.14 4.93 4.92
CA THR A 86 -6.62 5.38 6.22
C THR A 86 -5.24 4.79 6.46
N TYR A 87 -4.31 5.61 6.91
CA TYR A 87 -2.93 5.22 7.18
C TYR A 87 -2.83 4.22 8.35
N LEU A 88 -2.11 3.13 8.13
CA LEU A 88 -1.85 2.09 9.13
C LEU A 88 -0.45 2.15 9.72
N GLY A 89 0.49 2.80 9.04
CA GLY A 89 1.89 2.87 9.45
C GLY A 89 2.86 2.73 8.27
N SER A 90 4.15 2.68 8.61
CA SER A 90 5.23 2.54 7.65
C SER A 90 6.37 1.66 8.15
N SER A 91 7.20 1.24 7.21
CA SER A 91 8.42 0.48 7.45
C SER A 91 9.52 1.01 6.54
N GLU A 92 10.70 1.22 7.11
CA GLU A 92 11.90 1.61 6.37
C GLU A 92 12.71 0.38 5.99
N ASN A 93 13.20 0.36 4.75
CA ASN A 93 14.22 -0.57 4.28
C ASN A 93 15.51 0.21 4.03
N SER A 94 16.39 0.24 5.04
CA SER A 94 17.64 0.98 4.97
C SER A 94 18.61 0.44 3.91
N PHE A 95 18.50 -0.83 3.51
CA PHE A 95 19.34 -1.42 2.47
C PHE A 95 18.95 -0.91 1.07
N LEU A 96 17.65 -0.74 0.82
CA LEU A 96 17.14 -0.22 -0.45
C LEU A 96 16.98 1.30 -0.44
N GLY A 97 17.11 1.95 0.72
CA GLY A 97 16.84 3.38 0.88
C GLY A 97 15.38 3.72 0.58
N THR A 98 14.46 2.83 0.92
CA THR A 98 13.02 2.99 0.66
C THR A 98 12.21 3.05 1.95
N THR A 99 11.13 3.83 1.93
CA THR A 99 10.14 3.84 3.01
C THR A 99 8.78 3.46 2.44
N THR A 100 8.21 2.37 2.97
CA THR A 100 6.90 1.87 2.58
C THR A 100 5.83 2.38 3.53
N HIS A 101 4.81 3.05 3.01
CA HIS A 101 3.65 3.52 3.74
C HIS A 101 2.41 2.69 3.36
N VAL A 102 1.67 2.22 4.35
CA VAL A 102 0.52 1.34 4.13
C VAL A 102 -0.76 2.03 4.56
N TYR A 103 -1.76 1.99 3.68
CA TYR A 103 -3.08 2.53 3.90
C TYR A 103 -4.13 1.45 3.67
N GLU A 104 -5.24 1.49 4.41
CA GLU A 104 -6.35 0.55 4.33
C GLU A 104 -7.64 1.27 3.93
N GLY A 105 -8.39 0.70 3.01
CA GLY A 105 -9.64 1.29 2.56
C GLY A 105 -10.50 0.31 1.79
N THR A 106 -11.65 0.81 1.33
CA THR A 106 -12.58 0.04 0.49
C THR A 106 -12.99 0.92 -0.69
N PHE A 107 -13.10 0.37 -1.89
CA PHE A 107 -13.67 1.13 -3.00
C PHE A 107 -15.20 1.12 -2.95
N LYS A 108 -15.80 2.24 -3.34
CA LYS A 108 -17.24 2.30 -3.57
C LYS A 108 -17.60 1.36 -4.72
N ALA A 109 -18.77 0.72 -4.63
CA ALA A 109 -19.30 -0.08 -5.73
C ALA A 109 -19.65 0.84 -6.91
N ASN A 110 -18.78 0.84 -7.92
CA ASN A 110 -19.10 1.28 -9.26
C ASN A 110 -18.32 0.42 -10.26
N ASN A 111 -18.77 0.44 -11.52
CA ASN A 111 -18.21 -0.42 -12.56
C ASN A 111 -16.70 -0.21 -12.74
N ASN A 112 -16.20 1.01 -12.57
CA ASN A 112 -14.76 1.30 -12.72
C ASN A 112 -13.92 0.72 -11.58
N CYS A 113 -14.40 0.79 -10.34
CA CYS A 113 -13.71 0.17 -9.20
C CYS A 113 -13.74 -1.36 -9.29
N ALA A 114 -14.83 -1.95 -9.80
CA ALA A 114 -14.93 -3.41 -9.98
C ALA A 114 -13.96 -3.93 -11.06
N LEU A 115 -13.86 -3.22 -12.19
CA LEU A 115 -12.94 -3.57 -13.28
C LEU A 115 -11.48 -3.47 -12.85
N PHE A 116 -11.10 -2.42 -12.10
CA PHE A 116 -9.74 -2.24 -11.61
C PHE A 116 -9.33 -3.27 -10.55
N THR A 117 -10.29 -3.80 -9.79
CA THR A 117 -10.01 -4.76 -8.71
C THR A 117 -10.00 -6.23 -9.17
N GLU A 118 -10.04 -6.47 -10.49
CA GLU A 118 -10.05 -7.78 -11.14
C GLU A 118 -11.19 -8.70 -10.68
N GLN A 119 -12.42 -8.17 -10.59
CA GLN A 119 -13.59 -8.99 -10.30
C GLN A 119 -14.24 -9.49 -11.61
N PRO A 120 -14.30 -10.83 -11.85
CA PRO A 120 -14.92 -11.37 -13.04
C PRO A 120 -16.46 -11.28 -12.97
N SER A 121 -17.01 -10.32 -13.73
CA SER A 121 -18.34 -10.24 -14.35
C SER A 121 -19.65 -10.56 -13.59
N THR A 122 -20.67 -9.78 -13.98
CA THR A 122 -22.15 -9.92 -13.81
C THR A 122 -22.76 -9.47 -12.49
N THR A 123 -22.05 -9.56 -11.37
CA THR A 123 -22.48 -8.97 -10.10
C THR A 123 -21.47 -7.89 -9.70
N PHE A 124 -21.72 -6.64 -10.10
CA PHE A 124 -20.94 -5.45 -9.72
C PHE A 124 -20.94 -5.15 -8.21
N ASN A 125 -21.33 -6.12 -7.38
CA ASN A 125 -21.46 -5.99 -5.94
C ASN A 125 -20.60 -7.02 -5.21
N VAL A 126 -19.36 -6.64 -4.87
CA VAL A 126 -18.94 -6.74 -3.46
C VAL A 126 -18.24 -5.43 -3.03
N PRO A 127 -18.98 -4.31 -2.90
CA PRO A 127 -18.52 -3.17 -2.12
C PRO A 127 -18.08 -3.63 -0.73
N GLY A 128 -16.99 -3.05 -0.22
CA GLY A 128 -16.57 -3.26 1.17
C GLY A 128 -15.49 -4.32 1.41
N GLN A 129 -14.93 -4.94 0.36
CA GLN A 129 -13.70 -5.71 0.50
C GLN A 129 -12.53 -4.76 0.82
N THR A 130 -11.88 -5.00 1.96
CA THR A 130 -10.70 -4.25 2.38
C THR A 130 -9.58 -4.43 1.36
N GLN A 131 -8.96 -3.32 1.00
CA GLN A 131 -7.80 -3.25 0.12
C GLN A 131 -6.75 -2.36 0.73
N TYR A 132 -5.53 -2.50 0.20
CA TYR A 132 -4.37 -1.81 0.73
C TYR A 132 -3.71 -0.96 -0.35
N GLY A 133 -3.59 0.33 -0.06
CA GLY A 133 -2.77 1.26 -0.83
C GLY A 133 -1.37 1.25 -0.23
N ILE A 134 -0.37 0.92 -1.03
CA ILE A 134 1.02 0.83 -0.62
C ILE A 134 1.79 1.86 -1.41
N LEU A 135 2.38 2.82 -0.69
CA LEU A 135 3.13 3.92 -1.26
C LEU A 135 4.58 3.79 -0.81
N GLU A 136 5.45 3.38 -1.72
CA GLU A 136 6.88 3.28 -1.50
C GLU A 136 7.55 4.57 -1.98
N SER A 137 8.27 5.23 -1.09
CA SER A 137 9.14 6.36 -1.43
C SER A 137 10.58 5.90 -1.55
N SER A 138 11.28 6.48 -2.51
CA SER A 138 12.72 6.33 -2.71
C SER A 138 13.32 7.65 -3.18
N GLN A 139 14.64 7.71 -3.31
CA GLN A 139 15.33 8.85 -3.93
C GLN A 139 14.89 9.10 -5.38
N ASN A 140 14.35 8.09 -6.06
CA ASN A 140 13.96 8.14 -7.48
C ASN A 140 12.49 8.50 -7.68
N GLY A 141 11.73 8.70 -6.60
CA GLY A 141 10.32 9.04 -6.65
C GLY A 141 9.45 8.03 -5.89
N TRP A 142 8.18 7.98 -6.26
CA TRP A 142 7.16 7.22 -5.57
C TRP A 142 6.62 6.09 -6.44
N LEU A 143 6.55 4.90 -5.87
CA LEU A 143 5.85 3.78 -6.46
C LEU A 143 4.56 3.54 -5.66
N PHE A 144 3.43 3.56 -6.35
CA PHE A 144 2.15 3.20 -5.77
C PHE A 144 1.72 1.82 -6.23
N SER A 145 1.25 1.01 -5.27
CA SER A 145 0.66 -0.31 -5.52
C SER A 145 -0.68 -0.42 -4.81
N LEU A 146 -1.66 -1.01 -5.50
CA LEU A 146 -2.91 -1.46 -4.89
C LEU A 146 -2.84 -2.97 -4.69
N ALA A 147 -3.12 -3.46 -3.48
CA ALA A 147 -3.02 -4.87 -3.13
C ALA A 147 -4.26 -5.39 -2.36
N LYS A 148 -4.44 -6.72 -2.40
CA LYS A 148 -5.47 -7.43 -1.61
C LYS A 148 -5.04 -7.70 -0.17
N ASP A 149 -3.76 -7.62 0.13
CA ASP A 149 -3.18 -7.86 1.45
C ASP A 149 -2.27 -6.72 1.90
N ARG A 150 -2.13 -6.58 3.21
CA ARG A 150 -1.32 -5.53 3.85
C ARG A 150 0.17 -5.63 3.54
N ALA A 151 0.67 -6.83 3.23
CA ALA A 151 2.09 -7.07 2.96
C ALA A 151 2.46 -6.77 1.49
N GLY A 152 1.49 -6.44 0.64
CA GLY A 152 1.72 -6.11 -0.77
C GLY A 152 2.15 -7.29 -1.63
N GLN A 153 1.82 -8.53 -1.24
CA GLN A 153 2.21 -9.72 -2.00
C GLN A 153 1.21 -10.05 -3.13
N ALA A 154 -0.07 -9.71 -2.93
CA ALA A 154 -1.15 -9.86 -3.90
C ALA A 154 -1.49 -8.50 -4.54
N VAL A 155 -0.52 -7.95 -5.29
CA VAL A 155 -0.67 -6.69 -6.02
C VAL A 155 -1.65 -6.86 -7.18
N ILE A 156 -2.61 -5.95 -7.25
CA ILE A 156 -3.65 -5.84 -8.27
C ILE A 156 -3.23 -4.84 -9.36
N ALA A 157 -2.56 -3.77 -8.96
CA ALA A 157 -2.10 -2.75 -9.89
C ALA A 157 -0.91 -2.01 -9.31
N LYS A 158 -0.02 -1.51 -10.17
CA LYS A 158 1.13 -0.70 -9.76
C LYS A 158 1.49 0.36 -10.79
N GLY A 159 2.14 1.42 -10.33
CA GLY A 159 2.54 2.54 -11.18
C GLY A 159 3.43 3.53 -10.44
N GLU A 160 4.30 4.19 -11.19
CA GLU A 160 5.05 5.35 -10.70
C GLU A 160 4.12 6.56 -10.60
N VAL A 161 4.29 7.35 -9.53
CA VAL A 161 3.54 8.59 -9.30
C VAL A 161 4.48 9.73 -8.91
N ARG A 162 4.17 10.95 -9.33
CA ARG A 162 5.03 12.12 -9.17
C ARG A 162 4.22 13.39 -8.88
#